data_AF-A0A6B3C9F2-F1
#
_entry.id   AF-A0A6B3C9F2-F1
#
_cell.length_a   1.000
_cell.length_b   1.000
_cell.length_c   1.000
_cell.angle_alpha   90.00
_cell.angle_beta   90.00
_cell.angle_gamma   90.00
#
_symmetry.space_group_name_H-M   'P 1'
#
loop_
_entity.id
_entity.type
_entity.pdbx_description
1 polymer ?
#
loop_
_entity_poly.entity_id
_entity_poly.type
_entity_poly.pdbx_seq_one_letter_code
_entity_poly.pdbx_strand_id
1 'polypeptide(L)'
;MGEALAGAEQRLQDCARAAEDPRIADLTGHLASAGGKRMRPVLVLLGAEFGDPWRHGVIQAAVIAELVHISSLYHDDVMDEPA
;
A
#
# COMPACT_ATOMS: atom_id res chain seq x y z
N MET A 1 -0.57 -17.35 -0.11
CA MET A 1 -1.02 -16.14 0.62
C MET A 1 0.08 -15.44 1.45
N GLY A 2 0.66 -16.08 2.49
CA GLY A 2 1.62 -15.40 3.39
C GLY A 2 2.84 -14.78 2.69
N GLU A 3 3.47 -15.54 1.78
CA GLU A 3 4.59 -15.03 0.96
C GLU A 3 4.17 -13.90 0.01
N ALA A 4 2.98 -14.00 -0.60
CA ALA A 4 2.46 -12.95 -1.48
C ALA A 4 2.20 -11.65 -0.71
N LEU A 5 1.72 -11.74 0.54
CA LEU A 5 1.54 -10.58 1.40
C LEU A 5 2.87 -9.97 1.83
N ALA A 6 3.86 -10.80 2.17
CA ALA A 6 5.22 -10.32 2.47
C ALA A 6 5.86 -9.62 1.25
N GLY A 7 5.68 -10.18 0.05
CA GLY A 7 6.12 -9.56 -1.20
C GLY A 7 5.41 -8.24 -1.49
N ALA A 8 4.10 -8.15 -1.22
CA ALA A 8 3.34 -6.92 -1.35
C ALA A 8 3.80 -5.86 -0.33
N GLU A 9 4.07 -6.25 0.92
CA GLU A 9 4.57 -5.33 1.96
C GLU A 9 5.94 -4.75 1.58
N GLN A 10 6.89 -5.61 1.15
CA GLN A 10 8.20 -5.14 0.71
C GLN A 10 8.07 -4.15 -0.46
N ARG A 11 7.27 -4.51 -1.47
CA ARG A 11 7.08 -3.67 -2.65
C ARG A 11 6.38 -2.36 -2.34
N LEU A 12 5.44 -2.36 -1.40
CA LEU A 12 4.78 -1.16 -0.90
C LEU A 12 5.78 -0.20 -0.26
N GLN A 13 6.67 -0.72 0.61
CA GLN A 13 7.70 0.09 1.27
C GLN A 13 8.70 0.68 0.27
N ASP A 14 9.12 -0.12 -0.70
CA ASP A 14 10.02 0.34 -1.77
C ASP A 14 9.37 1.47 -2.57
N CYS A 15 8.10 1.31 -2.97
CA CYS A 15 7.36 2.35 -3.69
C CYS A 15 7.15 3.62 -2.86
N ALA A 16 6.79 3.47 -1.59
CA ALA A 16 6.54 4.60 -0.69
C ALA A 16 7.78 5.45 -0.43
N ARG A 17 8.98 4.84 -0.48
CA ARG A 17 10.26 5.54 -0.28
C ARG A 17 10.88 6.07 -1.57
N ALA A 18 10.32 5.72 -2.73
CA ALA A 18 10.86 6.10 -4.04
C ALA A 18 10.37 7.46 -4.56
N ALA A 19 9.62 8.24 -3.76
CA ALA A 19 9.16 9.57 -4.16
C ALA A 19 10.35 10.53 -4.36
N GLU A 20 10.27 11.40 -5.37
CA GLU A 20 11.34 12.35 -5.71
C GLU A 20 11.51 13.46 -4.66
N ASP A 21 10.41 13.95 -4.08
CA ASP A 21 10.47 14.93 -2.98
C ASP A 21 10.76 14.19 -1.67
N PRO A 22 11.88 14.49 -0.98
CA PRO A 22 12.25 13.84 0.28
C PRO A 22 11.17 13.95 1.36
N ARG A 23 10.41 15.04 1.39
CA ARG A 23 9.32 15.23 2.36
C ARG A 23 8.17 14.28 2.09
N ILE A 24 7.87 14.07 0.81
CA ILE A 24 6.85 13.10 0.41
C ILE A 24 7.34 11.70 0.75
N ALA A 25 8.59 11.35 0.41
CA ALA A 25 9.17 10.04 0.69
C ALA A 25 9.19 9.71 2.20
N ASP A 26 9.54 10.68 3.05
CA ASP A 26 9.50 10.52 4.51
C ASP A 26 8.07 10.31 5.02
N LEU A 27 7.12 11.11 4.53
CA LEU A 27 5.72 11.03 4.96
C LEU A 27 5.05 9.72 4.49
N THR A 28 5.12 9.40 3.21
CA THR A 28 4.55 8.17 2.65
C THR A 28 5.27 6.94 3.20
N GLY A 29 6.59 7.03 3.42
CA GLY A 29 7.37 6.01 4.09
C GLY A 29 6.91 5.79 5.54
N HIS A 30 6.61 6.86 6.27
CA HIS A 30 6.10 6.79 7.65
C HIS A 30 4.69 6.19 7.68
N LEU A 31 3.76 6.68 6.86
CA LEU A 31 2.39 6.14 6.77
C LEU A 31 2.36 4.67 6.32
N ALA A 32 3.21 4.31 5.37
CA ALA A 32 3.39 2.91 4.97
C ALA A 32 3.94 2.08 6.13
N SER A 33 4.91 2.60 6.90
CA SER A 33 5.56 1.88 8.01
C SER A 33 4.72 1.83 9.29
N ALA A 34 3.76 2.75 9.47
CA ALA A 34 2.91 2.85 10.66
C ALA A 34 2.08 1.58 10.91
N GLY A 35 1.95 0.71 9.90
CA GLY A 35 1.39 -0.62 10.06
C GLY A 35 -0.12 -0.60 10.20
N GLY A 36 -0.81 -1.00 9.14
CA GLY A 36 -2.25 -1.25 9.16
C GLY A 36 -2.56 -2.74 9.22
N LYS A 37 -3.85 -3.08 9.34
CA LYS A 37 -4.32 -4.47 9.18
C LYS A 37 -4.10 -5.03 7.76
N ARG A 38 -3.70 -4.18 6.80
CA ARG A 38 -3.50 -4.53 5.37
C ARG A 38 -4.71 -5.20 4.73
N MET A 39 -5.90 -4.73 5.09
CA MET A 39 -7.16 -5.31 4.60
C MET A 39 -7.29 -5.21 3.09
N ARG A 40 -6.81 -4.12 2.47
CA ARG A 40 -6.88 -3.94 1.02
C ARG A 40 -5.94 -4.92 0.27
N PRO A 41 -4.64 -5.02 0.61
CA PRO A 41 -3.78 -6.07 0.04
C PRO A 41 -4.35 -7.47 0.22
N VAL A 42 -4.84 -7.81 1.42
CA VAL A 42 -5.42 -9.13 1.71
C VAL A 42 -6.63 -9.42 0.83
N LEU A 43 -7.54 -8.46 0.65
CA LEU A 43 -8.71 -8.63 -0.20
C LEU A 43 -8.36 -8.80 -1.68
N VAL A 44 -7.34 -8.08 -2.18
CA VAL A 44 -6.86 -8.25 -3.56
C VAL A 44 -6.25 -9.64 -3.75
N LEU A 45 -5.38 -10.07 -2.85
CA LEU A 45 -4.75 -11.39 -2.93
C LEU A 45 -5.79 -12.52 -2.80
N LEU A 46 -6.76 -12.37 -1.88
CA LEU A 46 -7.87 -13.32 -1.74
C LEU A 46 -8.74 -13.38 -2.99
N GLY A 47 -9.02 -12.23 -3.62
CA GLY A 47 -9.74 -12.18 -4.89
C GLY A 47 -9.01 -12.94 -6.00
N ALA A 48 -7.68 -12.89 -6.03
CA ALA A 48 -6.87 -13.59 -7.03
C ALA A 48 -6.94 -15.13 -6.88
N GLU A 49 -7.21 -15.65 -5.67
CA GLU A 49 -7.42 -17.09 -5.43
C GLU A 49 -8.67 -17.64 -6.15
N PHE A 50 -9.63 -16.78 -6.53
CA PHE A 50 -10.78 -17.17 -7.35
C PHE A 50 -10.48 -17.20 -8.86
N GLY A 51 -9.25 -16.84 -9.25
CA GLY A 51 -8.76 -16.87 -10.62
C GLY A 51 -7.39 -17.53 -10.70
N ASP A 52 -6.39 -16.80 -11.22
CA ASP A 52 -4.99 -17.22 -11.23
C ASP A 52 -4.18 -16.38 -10.22
N PRO A 53 -3.89 -16.91 -9.01
CA PRO A 53 -3.17 -16.18 -7.98
C PRO A 53 -1.70 -15.91 -8.35
N TRP A 54 -1.15 -16.62 -9.34
CA TRP A 54 0.23 -16.49 -9.80
C TRP A 54 0.36 -15.56 -11.02
N ARG A 55 -0.76 -15.02 -11.50
CA ARG A 55 -0.77 -14.09 -12.62
C ARG A 55 0.15 -12.91 -12.33
N HIS A 56 0.97 -12.56 -13.32
CA HIS A 56 1.80 -11.37 -13.27
C HIS A 56 0.94 -10.13 -12.97
N GLY A 57 1.35 -9.34 -11.97
CA GLY A 57 0.66 -8.12 -11.56
C GLY A 57 -0.28 -8.25 -10.37
N VAL A 58 -0.57 -9.45 -9.85
CA VAL A 58 -1.40 -9.62 -8.63
C VAL A 58 -0.80 -8.86 -7.43
N ILE A 59 0.50 -9.01 -7.19
CA ILE A 59 1.22 -8.26 -6.14
C ILE A 59 1.16 -6.75 -6.40
N GLN A 60 1.33 -6.32 -7.66
CA GLN A 60 1.28 -4.90 -8.02
C GLN A 60 -0.11 -4.31 -7.78
N ALA A 61 -1.18 -5.05 -8.07
CA ALA A 61 -2.54 -4.63 -7.79
C ALA A 61 -2.78 -4.46 -6.28
N ALA A 62 -2.27 -5.39 -5.46
CA ALA A 62 -2.36 -5.29 -4.00
C ALA A 62 -1.63 -4.04 -3.46
N VAL A 63 -0.44 -3.75 -4.00
CA VAL A 63 0.34 -2.54 -3.67
C VAL A 63 -0.40 -1.27 -4.08
N ILE A 64 -0.93 -1.20 -5.31
CA ILE A 64 -1.68 -0.03 -5.80
C ILE A 64 -2.91 0.25 -4.92
N ALA A 65 -3.64 -0.79 -4.53
CA ALA A 65 -4.83 -0.65 -3.68
C ALA A 65 -4.49 -0.01 -2.32
N GLU A 66 -3.34 -0.34 -1.74
CA GLU A 66 -2.87 0.23 -0.48
C GLU A 66 -2.25 1.62 -0.67
N LEU A 67 -1.53 1.89 -1.75
CA LEU A 67 -1.02 3.24 -2.05
C LEU A 67 -2.16 4.26 -2.22
N VAL A 68 -3.23 3.89 -2.91
CA VAL A 68 -4.45 4.73 -3.02
C VAL A 68 -5.07 4.99 -1.64
N HIS A 69 -5.03 3.99 -0.75
CA HIS A 69 -5.50 4.15 0.62
C HIS A 69 -4.63 5.09 1.45
N ILE A 70 -3.31 4.95 1.38
CA ILE A 70 -2.37 5.84 2.07
C ILE A 70 -2.54 7.28 1.57
N SER A 71 -2.75 7.46 0.25
CA SER A 71 -3.02 8.77 -0.32
C SER A 71 -4.33 9.38 0.22
N SER A 72 -5.38 8.59 0.46
CA SER A 72 -6.61 9.13 1.03
C SER A 72 -6.39 9.56 2.48
N LEU A 73 -5.67 8.76 3.28
CA LEU A 73 -5.34 9.10 4.67
C LEU A 73 -4.58 10.43 4.77
N TYR A 74 -3.60 10.64 3.90
CA TYR A 74 -2.87 11.91 3.87
C TYR A 74 -3.79 13.11 3.56
N HIS A 75 -4.70 12.96 2.59
CA HIS A 75 -5.65 14.02 2.28
C HIS A 75 -6.64 14.26 3.42
N ASP A 76 -7.09 13.20 4.10
CA ASP A 76 -7.98 13.29 5.26
C ASP A 76 -7.27 14.05 6.41
N ASP A 77 -6.01 13.69 6.73
CA ASP A 77 -5.21 14.36 7.76
C ASP A 77 -5.05 15.87 7.49
N VAL A 78 -4.81 16.26 6.23
CA VAL A 78 -4.70 17.68 5.83
C VAL A 78 -6.05 18.41 5.89
N MET A 79 -7.15 17.73 5.59
CA MET A 79 -8.49 18.33 5.65
C MET A 79 -9.03 18.46 7.09
N ASP A 80 -8.63 17.54 7.97
CA ASP A 80 -9.11 17.46 9.35
C ASP A 80 -8.29 18.30 10.35
N GLU A 81 -7.16 18.88 9.93
CA GLU A 81 -6.42 19.85 10.74
C GLU A 81 -7.26 21.14 10.96
N PRO A 82 -7.61 21.50 12.22
CA PRO A 82 -8.36 22.73 12.47
C PRO A 82 -7.49 23.95 12.21
N ALA A 83 -8.05 24.90 11.45
CA ALA A 83 -7.45 26.21 11.15
C ALA A 83 -7.19 27.08 12.40
#